data_AF-A0A0D7QBD2-F1
#
_entry.id   AF-A0A0D7QBD2-F1
#
_cell.length_a   1.000
_cell.length_b   1.000
_cell.length_c   1.000
_cell.angle_alpha   90.00
_cell.angle_beta   90.00
_cell.angle_gamma   90.00
#
_symmetry.space_group_name_H-M   'P 1'
#
loop_
_entity.id
_entity.type
_entity.pdbx_description
1 polymer ?
#
loop_
_entity_poly.entity_id
_entity_poly.type
_entity_poly.pdbx_seq_one_letter_code
_entity_poly.pdbx_strand_id
1 'polypeptide(L)'
;MVAMTGRLIRSAADWAAVFRDRISELGLSHLEVDHIAGLPDGYTNKIVNAKKRPGARTIERYCDALAIAIRPEVDAERETIMRDQWNSRR
;
A
#
# COMPACT_ATOMS: atom_id res chain seq x y z
N MET A 1 0.56 5.50 20.48
CA MET A 1 0.57 4.79 19.17
C MET A 1 -0.27 5.60 18.22
N VAL A 2 0.34 6.17 17.17
CA VAL A 2 -0.40 6.89 16.14
C VAL A 2 -0.97 5.84 15.20
N ALA A 3 -2.28 5.66 15.20
CA ALA A 3 -2.93 4.74 14.29
C ALA A 3 -2.64 5.17 12.85
N MET A 4 -2.18 4.24 12.01
CA MET A 4 -1.95 4.40 10.56
C MET A 4 -3.20 4.83 9.75
N THR A 5 -4.33 5.07 10.40
CA THR A 5 -5.70 5.07 9.87
C THR A 5 -6.12 6.32 9.11
N GLY A 6 -5.18 7.09 8.51
CA GLY A 6 -5.51 8.31 7.78
C GLY A 6 -4.65 8.64 6.56
N ARG A 7 -3.71 7.76 6.16
CA ARG A 7 -2.86 8.04 5.01
C ARG A 7 -3.57 7.68 3.71
N LEU A 8 -3.76 8.66 2.83
CA LEU A 8 -4.15 8.43 1.45
C LEU A 8 -2.98 7.80 0.68
N ILE A 9 -3.26 6.71 -0.04
CA ILE A 9 -2.28 6.04 -0.88
C ILE A 9 -2.45 6.53 -2.32
N ARG A 10 -1.55 7.39 -2.79
CA ARG A 10 -1.60 7.99 -4.14
C ARG A 10 -0.49 7.46 -5.06
N SER A 11 0.54 6.85 -4.49
CA SER A 11 1.75 6.45 -5.19
C SER A 11 2.34 5.14 -4.66
N ALA A 12 3.35 4.63 -5.36
CA ALA A 12 4.15 3.49 -4.88
C ALA A 12 4.92 3.81 -3.58
N ALA A 13 5.29 5.07 -3.39
CA ALA A 13 6.00 5.51 -2.18
C ALA A 13 5.08 5.46 -0.95
N ASP A 14 3.79 5.76 -1.13
CA ASP A 14 2.81 5.67 -0.04
C ASP A 14 2.62 4.22 0.40
N TRP A 15 2.55 3.27 -0.55
CA TRP A 15 2.56 1.84 -0.24
C TRP A 15 3.81 1.42 0.51
N ALA A 16 4.99 1.84 0.04
CA ALA A 16 6.26 1.51 0.68
C ALA A 16 6.31 2.01 2.12
N ALA A 17 5.81 3.23 2.38
CA ALA A 17 5.74 3.80 3.71
C ALA A 17 4.74 3.03 4.60
N VAL A 18 3.53 2.73 4.10
CA VAL A 18 2.54 1.94 4.84
C VAL A 18 3.09 0.57 5.24
N PHE A 19 3.70 -0.17 4.31
CA PHE A 19 4.26 -1.47 4.64
C PHE A 19 5.43 -1.36 5.62
N ARG A 20 6.33 -0.40 5.44
CA ARG A 20 7.47 -0.20 6.35
C ARG A 20 7.00 0.11 7.78
N ASP A 21 6.07 1.03 7.92
CA ASP A 21 5.53 1.45 9.21
C ASP A 21 4.89 0.23 9.91
N ARG A 22 4.06 -0.55 9.19
CA ARG A 22 3.41 -1.73 9.74
C ARG A 22 4.36 -2.86 10.09
N ILE A 23 5.38 -3.12 9.26
CA ILE A 23 6.43 -4.10 9.55
C ILE A 23 7.17 -3.73 10.83
N SER A 24 7.49 -2.44 11.01
CA SER A 24 8.12 -1.93 12.23
C SER A 24 7.23 -2.08 13.46
N GLU A 25 5.92 -1.84 13.35
CA GLU A 25 4.96 -2.03 14.43
C GLU A 25 4.87 -3.49 14.88
N LEU A 26 4.93 -4.42 13.92
CA LEU A 26 4.86 -5.86 14.18
C LEU A 26 6.20 -6.44 14.66
N GLY A 27 7.29 -5.69 14.58
CA GLY A 27 8.63 -6.16 14.94
C GLY A 27 9.18 -7.24 13.99
N LEU A 28 8.70 -7.27 12.74
CA LEU A 28 9.10 -8.27 11.75
C LEU A 28 10.31 -7.80 10.93
N SER A 29 11.17 -8.74 10.55
CA SER A 29 12.20 -8.51 9.52
C SER A 29 11.61 -8.59 8.11
N HIS A 30 12.30 -8.00 7.14
CA HIS A 30 11.88 -8.09 5.73
C HIS A 30 11.85 -9.54 5.21
N LEU A 31 12.74 -10.41 5.69
CA LEU A 31 12.79 -11.81 5.29
C LEU A 31 11.59 -12.59 5.83
N GLU A 32 11.19 -12.36 7.08
CA GLU A 32 9.98 -12.95 7.65
C GLU A 32 8.74 -12.52 6.86
N VAL A 33 8.66 -11.25 6.48
CA VAL A 33 7.55 -10.75 5.66
C VAL A 33 7.54 -11.39 4.27
N ASP A 34 8.71 -11.58 3.64
CA ASP A 34 8.81 -12.30 2.36
C ASP A 34 8.25 -13.72 2.50
N HIS A 35 8.61 -14.45 3.54
CA HIS A 35 8.10 -15.80 3.79
C HIS A 35 6.60 -15.83 4.06
N ILE A 36 6.09 -14.97 4.96
CA ILE A 36 4.67 -14.89 5.30
C ILE A 36 3.83 -14.53 4.06
N ALA A 37 4.30 -13.59 3.25
CA ALA A 37 3.62 -13.14 2.03
C ALA A 37 3.81 -14.08 0.82
N GLY A 38 4.59 -15.17 0.97
CA GLY A 38 4.91 -16.10 -0.12
C GLY A 38 5.65 -15.42 -1.29
N LEU A 39 6.58 -14.52 -0.96
CA LEU A 39 7.42 -13.77 -1.89
C LEU A 39 8.87 -14.30 -1.87
N PRO A 40 9.63 -14.12 -2.96
CA PRO A 40 11.05 -14.45 -2.96
C PRO A 40 11.86 -13.59 -1.99
N ASP A 41 12.95 -14.13 -1.46
CA ASP A 41 13.82 -13.43 -0.52
C ASP A 41 14.33 -12.09 -1.06
N GLY A 42 14.27 -11.07 -0.20
CA GLY A 42 14.68 -9.71 -0.51
C GLY A 42 13.67 -8.93 -1.36
N TYR A 43 12.47 -9.46 -1.58
CA TYR A 43 11.41 -8.77 -2.31
C TYR A 43 10.88 -7.59 -1.50
N THR A 44 10.63 -7.77 -0.21
CA THR A 44 10.17 -6.73 0.71
C THR A 44 11.14 -5.58 0.77
N ASN A 45 12.44 -5.86 0.83
CA ASN A 45 13.46 -4.83 0.80
C ASN A 45 13.39 -3.94 -0.47
N LYS A 46 13.00 -4.49 -1.63
CA LYS A 46 12.82 -3.72 -2.87
C LYS A 46 11.57 -2.85 -2.82
N ILE A 47 10.47 -3.37 -2.26
CA ILE A 47 9.21 -2.64 -2.14
C ILE A 47 9.34 -1.48 -1.14
N VAL A 48 9.78 -1.75 0.09
CA VAL A 48 9.81 -0.72 1.15
C VAL A 48 10.87 0.35 0.92
N ASN A 49 11.85 0.14 0.04
CA ASN A 49 12.81 1.15 -0.38
C ASN A 49 12.45 1.80 -1.72
N ALA A 50 11.21 1.65 -2.20
CA ALA A 50 10.70 2.22 -3.45
C ALA A 50 11.51 1.84 -4.71
N LYS A 51 12.34 0.79 -4.65
CA LYS A 51 13.08 0.24 -5.80
C LYS A 51 12.20 -0.57 -6.73
N LYS A 52 11.02 -0.98 -6.24
CA LYS A 52 10.01 -1.71 -7.01
C LYS A 52 8.62 -1.24 -6.62
N ARG A 53 7.77 -1.00 -7.63
CA ARG A 53 6.35 -0.72 -7.44
C ARG A 53 5.60 -2.04 -7.24
N PRO A 54 4.83 -2.21 -6.14
CA PRO A 54 4.00 -3.39 -5.97
C PRO A 54 2.82 -3.35 -6.97
N GLY A 55 2.52 -4.50 -7.58
CA GLY A 55 1.28 -4.71 -8.34
C GLY A 55 0.13 -5.11 -7.43
N ALA A 56 -1.09 -5.21 -7.97
CA ALA A 56 -2.30 -5.55 -7.20
C ALA A 56 -2.14 -6.83 -6.36
N ARG A 57 -1.73 -7.95 -6.99
CA ARG A 57 -1.50 -9.22 -6.29
C ARG A 57 -0.44 -9.14 -5.20
N THR A 58 0.57 -8.29 -5.38
CA THR A 58 1.58 -8.06 -4.35
C THR A 58 0.96 -7.31 -3.18
N ILE A 59 0.17 -6.26 -3.45
CA ILE A 59 -0.54 -5.50 -2.42
C ILE A 59 -1.44 -6.42 -1.59
N GLU A 60 -2.23 -7.28 -2.23
CA GLU A 60 -3.09 -8.27 -1.56
C GLU A 60 -2.28 -9.16 -0.61
N ARG A 61 -1.16 -9.74 -1.09
CA ARG A 61 -0.29 -10.57 -0.25
C ARG A 61 0.28 -9.84 0.96
N TYR A 62 0.67 -8.57 0.80
CA TYR A 62 1.09 -7.75 1.94
C TYR A 62 -0.06 -7.46 2.90
N CYS A 63 -1.26 -7.22 2.38
CA CYS A 63 -2.43 -6.98 3.21
C CYS A 63 -2.75 -8.19 4.09
N ASP A 64 -2.72 -9.38 3.51
CA ASP A 64 -2.89 -10.64 4.24
C ASP A 64 -1.77 -10.84 5.26
N ALA A 65 -0.51 -10.69 4.84
CA ALA A 65 0.67 -10.94 5.69
C ALA A 65 0.80 -9.97 6.87
N LEU A 66 0.38 -8.71 6.69
CA LEU A 66 0.56 -7.63 7.68
C LEU A 66 -0.73 -7.27 8.41
N ALA A 67 -1.81 -8.02 8.18
CA ALA A 67 -3.15 -7.76 8.69
C ALA A 67 -3.63 -6.31 8.41
N ILE A 68 -3.46 -5.87 7.16
CA ILE A 68 -3.91 -4.55 6.68
C ILE A 68 -5.21 -4.75 5.89
N ALA A 69 -6.22 -3.95 6.20
CA ALA A 69 -7.44 -3.86 5.39
C ALA A 69 -7.38 -2.63 4.47
N ILE A 70 -7.87 -2.77 3.23
CA ILE A 70 -8.07 -1.65 2.31
C ILE A 70 -9.54 -1.28 2.32
N ARG A 71 -9.83 -0.02 2.66
CA ARG A 71 -11.19 0.54 2.58
C ARG A 71 -11.25 1.55 1.44
N PRO A 72 -12.03 1.30 0.38
CA PRO A 72 -12.27 2.28 -0.67
C PRO A 72 -12.99 3.52 -0.10
N GLU A 73 -12.54 4.70 -0.53
CA GLU A 73 -13.14 5.99 -0.17
C GLU A 73 -13.16 6.89 -1.40
N VAL A 74 -14.14 7.81 -1.46
CA VAL A 74 -14.20 8.83 -2.51
C VAL A 74 -13.15 9.90 -2.21
N ASP A 75 -12.19 10.06 -3.11
CA ASP A 75 -11.25 11.18 -3.06
C ASP A 75 -11.96 12.44 -3.61
N ALA A 76 -12.44 13.29 -2.69
CA ALA A 76 -13.20 14.50 -3.04
C ALA A 76 -12.41 15.51 -3.89
N GLU A 77 -11.09 15.58 -3.72
CA GLU A 77 -10.20 16.42 -4.54
C GLU A 77 -10.19 15.90 -5.98
N ARG A 78 -9.99 14.58 -6.14
CA ARG A 78 -10.03 13.94 -7.46
C ARG A 78 -11.42 13.97 -8.09
N GLU A 79 -12.47 13.81 -7.31
CA GLU A 79 -13.85 13.89 -7.78
C GLU A 79 -14.12 15.26 -8.43
N THR A 80 -13.66 16.34 -7.79
CA THR A 80 -13.80 17.71 -8.33
C THR A 80 -13.12 17.84 -9.70
N ILE A 81 -11.90 17.31 -9.85
CA ILE A 81 -11.15 17.37 -11.11
C ILE A 81 -11.79 16.49 -12.20
N MET A 82 -12.35 15.33 -11.82
CA MET A 82 -12.94 14.37 -12.77
C MET A 82 -14.36 14.74 -13.19
N ARG A 83 -15.06 15.58 -12.43
CA ARG A 83 -16.47 15.93 -12.67
C ARG A 83 -16.71 16.44 -14.10
N ASP A 84 -15.83 17.30 -14.61
CA ASP A 84 -15.93 17.85 -15.96
C ASP A 84 -15.70 16.79 -17.06
N GLN A 85 -14.84 15.81 -16.79
CA GLN A 85 -14.55 14.71 -17.72
C GLN A 85 -15.71 13.73 -17.83
N TRP A 86 -16.49 13.55 -16.76
CA TRP A 86 -17.69 12.71 -16.79
C TRP A 86 -18.85 13.40 -17.50
N ASN A 87 -19.01 14.70 -17.29
CA ASN A 87 -20.08 15.49 -17.89
C ASN A 87 -19.92 15.66 -19.41
N SER A 88 -18.68 15.74 -19.92
CA SER A 88 -18.41 15.84 -21.36
C SER A 88 -18.65 14.56 -22.16
N ARG A 89 -18.94 13.44 -21.48
CA ARG A 89 -19.26 12.14 -22.10
C ARG A 89 -20.77 11.84 -22.13
N ARG A 90 -21.60 12.76 -21.64
CA ARG A 90 -23.06 12.68 -21.64
C ARG A 90 -23.63 13.53 -22.76
#